data_AF-A0A378NEQ2-F1
#
_entry.id   AF-A0A378NEQ2-F1
#
_cell.length_a   1.000
_cell.length_b   1.000
_cell.length_c   1.000
_cell.angle_alpha   90.00
_cell.angle_beta   90.00
_cell.angle_gamma   90.00
#
_symmetry.space_group_name_H-M   'P 1'
#
loop_
_entity.id
_entity.type
_entity.pdbx_description
1 polymer ?
#
loop_
_entity_poly.entity_id
_entity_poly.type
_entity_poly.pdbx_seq_one_letter_code
_entity_poly.pdbx_strand_id
1 'polypeptide(L)'
;MGSKVTGLKELQASLKKIARQTVPKAAAQAIRTVGRQAMNKAVKSVAAEIGVNQKTIKGRAKMTAKPTPSRLQATIKVNRTHMPMIRILERKSNRLSVSKGSIRVGKHTVQRGFRQRLANGRTHIMFRQGRKRYGIDVAKVPLSQPLTQAFEQELKKYPEQVQAELAKQLAGKL
;
A
#
# COMPACT_ATOMS: atom_id res chain seq x y z
N MET A 1 -56.01 9.71 -30.84
CA MET A 1 -56.01 10.00 -29.39
C MET A 1 -54.58 10.17 -28.93
N GLY A 2 -54.16 11.40 -28.60
CA GLY A 2 -52.80 11.64 -28.11
C GLY A 2 -52.74 11.41 -26.59
N SER A 3 -52.17 10.30 -26.16
CA SER A 3 -51.90 10.04 -24.74
C SER A 3 -50.79 10.98 -24.24
N LYS A 4 -51.12 11.90 -23.34
CA LYS A 4 -50.14 12.73 -22.64
C LYS A 4 -49.16 11.82 -21.88
N VAL A 5 -47.87 11.96 -22.16
CA VAL A 5 -46.81 11.32 -21.37
C VAL A 5 -46.73 12.01 -20.00
N THR A 6 -47.54 11.53 -19.06
CA THR A 6 -47.47 11.91 -17.64
C THR A 6 -46.24 11.27 -17.03
N GLY A 7 -45.33 12.08 -16.45
CA GLY A 7 -44.10 11.59 -15.82
C GLY A 7 -42.79 12.16 -16.39
N LEU A 8 -42.82 12.89 -17.51
CA LEU A 8 -41.61 13.50 -18.09
C LEU A 8 -40.89 14.45 -17.12
N LYS A 9 -41.65 15.22 -16.31
CA LYS A 9 -41.11 16.09 -15.26
C LYS A 9 -40.46 15.30 -14.13
N GLU A 10 -41.03 14.16 -13.74
CA GLU A 10 -40.51 13.29 -12.68
C GLU A 10 -39.24 12.56 -13.13
N LEU A 11 -39.20 12.09 -14.38
CA LEU A 11 -38.00 11.53 -15.01
C LEU A 11 -36.89 12.58 -15.09
N GLN A 12 -37.20 13.80 -15.51
CA GLN A 12 -36.21 14.90 -15.53
C GLN A 12 -35.70 15.24 -14.12
N ALA A 13 -36.57 15.29 -13.11
CA ALA A 13 -36.16 15.52 -11.73
C ALA A 13 -35.26 14.39 -11.21
N SER A 14 -35.58 13.15 -11.55
CA SER A 14 -34.81 11.95 -11.19
C SER A 14 -33.43 11.94 -11.86
N LEU A 15 -33.36 12.24 -13.16
CA LEU A 15 -32.10 12.39 -13.90
C LEU A 15 -31.23 13.51 -13.32
N LYS A 16 -31.82 14.67 -12.99
CA LYS A 16 -31.10 15.78 -12.34
C LYS A 16 -30.55 15.37 -10.97
N LYS A 17 -31.30 14.61 -10.18
CA LYS A 17 -30.86 14.08 -8.87
C LYS A 17 -29.70 13.09 -9.04
N ILE A 18 -29.78 12.20 -10.02
CA ILE A 18 -28.72 11.24 -10.34
C ILE A 18 -27.43 11.98 -10.70
N ALA A 19 -27.51 12.90 -11.66
CA ALA A 19 -26.37 13.67 -12.13
C ALA A 19 -25.71 14.49 -11.00
N ARG A 20 -26.50 15.13 -10.14
CA ARG A 20 -25.97 16.02 -9.09
C ARG A 20 -25.48 15.28 -7.85
N GLN A 21 -26.05 14.13 -7.50
CA GLN A 21 -25.78 13.47 -6.21
C GLN A 21 -25.23 12.06 -6.36
N THR A 22 -25.88 11.20 -7.13
CA THR A 22 -25.53 9.77 -7.16
C THR A 22 -24.23 9.55 -7.93
N VAL A 23 -24.03 10.23 -9.06
CA VAL A 23 -22.83 10.11 -9.89
C VAL A 23 -21.57 10.58 -9.15
N PRO A 24 -21.49 11.79 -8.56
CA PRO A 24 -20.29 12.21 -7.83
C PRO A 24 -20.01 11.35 -6.60
N LYS A 25 -21.07 10.88 -5.90
CA LYS A 25 -20.93 9.96 -4.76
C LYS A 25 -20.40 8.59 -5.19
N ALA A 26 -20.85 8.06 -6.32
CA ALA A 26 -20.36 6.81 -6.91
C ALA A 26 -18.91 6.97 -7.38
N ALA A 27 -18.56 8.07 -8.05
CA ALA A 27 -17.21 8.37 -8.49
C ALA A 27 -16.22 8.46 -7.33
N ALA A 28 -16.57 9.20 -6.26
CA ALA A 28 -15.75 9.29 -5.06
C ALA A 28 -15.53 7.90 -4.41
N GLN A 29 -16.57 7.07 -4.41
CA GLN A 29 -16.47 5.71 -3.87
C GLN A 29 -15.61 4.80 -4.76
N ALA A 30 -15.76 4.87 -6.08
CA ALA A 30 -14.95 4.11 -7.03
C ALA A 30 -13.46 4.42 -6.86
N ILE A 31 -13.09 5.71 -6.84
CA ILE A 31 -11.71 6.16 -6.62
C ILE A 31 -11.17 5.65 -5.28
N ARG A 32 -11.99 5.72 -4.22
CA ARG A 32 -11.62 5.23 -2.88
C ARG A 32 -11.37 3.73 -2.87
N THR A 33 -12.22 2.96 -3.54
CA THR A 33 -12.11 1.50 -3.63
C THR A 33 -10.86 1.11 -4.41
N VAL A 34 -10.67 1.67 -5.61
CA VAL A 34 -9.48 1.42 -6.44
C VAL A 34 -8.21 1.79 -5.69
N GLY A 35 -8.16 2.96 -5.06
CA GLY A 35 -6.99 3.38 -4.27
C GLY A 35 -6.69 2.44 -3.09
N ARG A 36 -7.72 1.93 -2.39
CA ARG A 36 -7.54 0.93 -1.33
C ARG A 36 -7.05 -0.41 -1.86
N GLN A 37 -7.60 -0.86 -2.98
CA GLN A 37 -7.19 -2.09 -3.64
C GLN A 37 -5.73 -2.01 -4.09
N ALA A 38 -5.34 -0.91 -4.76
CA ALA A 38 -3.97 -0.65 -5.20
C ALA A 38 -2.99 -0.67 -4.01
N MET A 39 -3.31 0.02 -2.90
CA MET A 39 -2.47 -0.04 -1.69
C MET A 39 -2.32 -1.46 -1.15
N ASN A 40 -3.40 -2.23 -1.05
CA ASN A 40 -3.36 -3.59 -0.51
C ASN A 40 -2.56 -4.55 -1.41
N LYS A 41 -2.76 -4.45 -2.73
CA LYS A 41 -2.03 -5.28 -3.71
C LYS A 41 -0.55 -4.92 -3.76
N ALA A 42 -0.21 -3.62 -3.83
CA ALA A 42 1.17 -3.17 -3.80
C ALA A 42 1.90 -3.62 -2.52
N VAL A 43 1.30 -3.42 -1.34
CA VAL A 43 1.87 -3.88 -0.06
C VAL A 43 2.02 -5.40 -0.03
N LYS A 44 1.04 -6.15 -0.56
CA LYS A 44 1.12 -7.61 -0.65
C LYS A 44 2.27 -8.08 -1.54
N SER A 45 2.42 -7.47 -2.71
CA SER A 45 3.51 -7.76 -3.65
C SER A 45 4.88 -7.53 -2.99
N VAL A 46 5.11 -6.34 -2.42
CA VAL A 46 6.38 -6.00 -1.76
C VAL A 46 6.64 -6.86 -0.52
N ALA A 47 5.61 -7.20 0.26
CA ALA A 47 5.77 -8.08 1.40
C ALA A 47 6.23 -9.49 0.99
N ALA A 48 5.67 -10.02 -0.10
CA ALA A 48 6.10 -11.29 -0.67
C ALA A 48 7.52 -11.20 -1.21
N GLU A 49 7.83 -10.14 -1.97
CA GLU A 49 9.16 -9.88 -2.53
C GLU A 49 10.22 -9.77 -1.43
N ILE A 50 9.99 -9.02 -0.35
CA ILE A 50 10.99 -8.86 0.72
C ILE A 50 11.02 -10.07 1.66
N GLY A 51 9.93 -10.82 1.75
CA GLY A 51 9.79 -12.00 2.62
C GLY A 51 9.29 -11.67 4.03
N VAL A 52 8.44 -10.64 4.19
CA VAL A 52 7.87 -10.21 5.47
C VAL A 52 6.35 -10.34 5.50
N ASN A 53 5.75 -10.16 6.69
CA ASN A 53 4.30 -10.09 6.80
C ASN A 53 3.77 -8.78 6.21
N GLN A 54 2.60 -8.81 5.59
CA GLN A 54 1.97 -7.61 5.03
C GLN A 54 1.78 -6.51 6.09
N LYS A 55 1.43 -6.88 7.34
CA LYS A 55 1.24 -5.95 8.46
C LYS A 55 2.49 -5.10 8.75
N THR A 56 3.70 -5.64 8.52
CA THR A 56 4.98 -4.96 8.73
C THR A 56 5.14 -3.74 7.80
N ILE A 57 4.63 -3.84 6.57
CA ILE A 57 4.75 -2.81 5.53
C ILE A 57 3.47 -1.98 5.40
N LYS A 58 2.30 -2.54 5.73
CA LYS A 58 0.98 -1.88 5.57
C LYS A 58 0.92 -0.48 6.18
N GLY A 59 1.58 -0.26 7.33
CA GLY A 59 1.61 1.06 7.99
C GLY A 59 2.38 2.14 7.22
N ARG A 60 3.13 1.79 6.17
CA ARG A 60 3.92 2.73 5.36
C ARG A 60 3.08 3.44 4.31
N ALA A 61 2.02 2.83 3.81
CA ALA A 61 1.12 3.42 2.82
C ALA A 61 -0.16 3.90 3.50
N LYS A 62 -0.47 5.18 3.37
CA LYS A 62 -1.68 5.78 3.94
C LYS A 62 -2.35 6.70 2.93
N MET A 63 -3.65 6.51 2.74
CA MET A 63 -4.48 7.47 2.01
C MET A 63 -4.78 8.66 2.93
N THR A 64 -4.09 9.78 2.70
CA THR A 64 -4.20 10.99 3.54
C THR A 64 -5.37 11.87 3.12
N ALA A 65 -5.59 12.01 1.81
CA ALA A 65 -6.76 12.70 1.29
C ALA A 65 -7.74 11.66 0.75
N LYS A 66 -8.93 11.58 1.35
CA LYS A 66 -10.00 10.69 0.91
C LYS A 66 -10.86 11.42 -0.13
N PRO A 67 -11.28 10.76 -1.21
CA PRO A 67 -12.21 11.35 -2.17
C PRO A 67 -13.53 11.73 -1.50
N THR A 68 -14.09 12.87 -1.89
CA THR A 68 -15.44 13.32 -1.53
C THR A 68 -16.24 13.61 -2.81
N PRO A 69 -17.58 13.68 -2.75
CA PRO A 69 -18.37 14.04 -3.94
C PRO A 69 -17.98 15.40 -4.54
N SER A 70 -17.49 16.33 -3.72
CA SER A 70 -16.97 17.64 -4.14
C SER A 70 -15.52 17.61 -4.63
N ARG A 71 -14.73 16.62 -4.21
CA ARG A 71 -13.31 16.47 -4.56
C ARG A 71 -13.00 15.03 -4.92
N LEU A 72 -13.04 14.74 -6.22
CA LEU A 72 -12.81 13.42 -6.80
C LEU A 72 -11.31 13.09 -6.92
N GLN A 73 -10.55 13.30 -5.85
CA GLN A 73 -9.11 13.03 -5.81
C GLN A 73 -8.76 12.25 -4.55
N ALA A 74 -7.93 11.21 -4.70
CA ALA A 74 -7.28 10.53 -3.59
C ALA A 74 -5.79 10.88 -3.56
N THR A 75 -5.23 11.03 -2.37
CA THR A 75 -3.78 11.17 -2.20
C THR A 75 -3.27 10.06 -1.28
N ILE A 76 -2.34 9.25 -1.79
CA ILE A 76 -1.68 8.18 -1.06
C ILE A 76 -0.25 8.64 -0.76
N LYS A 77 0.11 8.72 0.53
CA LYS A 77 1.49 8.94 0.96
C LYS A 77 2.12 7.60 1.33
N VAL A 78 3.32 7.35 0.80
CA VAL A 78 4.08 6.12 1.02
C VAL A 78 5.42 6.45 1.67
N ASN A 79 5.67 5.91 2.86
CA ASN A 79 6.95 6.03 3.54
C ASN A 79 7.96 5.02 2.96
N ARG A 80 8.85 5.53 2.10
CA ARG A 80 9.89 4.79 1.35
C ARG A 80 11.19 4.52 2.11
N THR A 81 11.28 4.91 3.37
CA THR A 81 12.47 4.67 4.21
C THR A 81 12.78 3.18 4.34
N HIS A 82 14.07 2.85 4.45
CA HIS A 82 14.51 1.46 4.63
C HIS A 82 13.96 0.84 5.93
N MET A 83 13.86 -0.49 5.95
CA MET A 83 13.38 -1.24 7.10
C MET A 83 14.55 -1.86 7.86
N PRO A 84 14.59 -1.80 9.21
CA PRO A 84 15.54 -2.59 9.98
C PRO A 84 15.37 -4.08 9.71
N MET A 85 16.47 -4.78 9.43
CA MET A 85 16.45 -6.18 9.01
C MET A 85 15.85 -7.12 10.08
N ILE A 86 15.95 -6.75 11.36
CA ILE A 86 15.34 -7.51 12.47
C ILE A 86 13.83 -7.73 12.26
N ARG A 87 13.13 -6.80 11.59
CA ARG A 87 11.68 -6.90 11.36
C ARG A 87 11.30 -8.05 10.43
N ILE A 88 12.24 -8.62 9.68
CA ILE A 88 11.99 -9.83 8.88
C ILE A 88 11.59 -11.01 9.76
N LEU A 89 12.07 -11.06 11.01
CA LEU A 89 11.71 -12.11 11.96
C LEU A 89 10.29 -11.97 12.53
N GLU A 90 9.55 -10.89 12.23
CA GLU A 90 8.13 -10.79 12.56
C GLU A 90 7.30 -11.88 11.83
N ARG A 91 7.80 -12.40 10.70
CA ARG A 91 7.23 -13.55 10.00
C ARG A 91 7.73 -14.83 10.65
N LYS A 92 6.83 -15.60 11.29
CA LYS A 92 7.15 -16.83 12.05
C LYS A 92 7.90 -17.91 11.26
N SER A 93 7.76 -17.95 9.93
CA SER A 93 8.48 -18.91 9.08
C SER A 93 9.95 -18.54 8.89
N ASN A 94 10.33 -17.29 9.11
CA ASN A 94 11.71 -16.87 8.98
C ASN A 94 12.53 -17.35 10.18
N ARG A 95 13.78 -17.70 9.90
CA ARG A 95 14.75 -18.13 10.90
C ARG A 95 15.98 -17.23 10.83
N LEU A 96 16.69 -17.17 11.94
CA LEU A 96 17.98 -16.52 12.05
C LEU A 96 19.03 -17.61 12.17
N SER A 97 20.01 -17.62 11.28
CA SER A 97 21.17 -18.51 11.37
C SER A 97 22.44 -17.67 11.39
N VAL A 98 23.36 -18.08 12.25
CA VAL A 98 24.67 -17.44 12.41
C VAL A 98 25.71 -18.39 11.84
N SER A 99 26.56 -17.88 10.95
CA SER A 99 27.69 -18.61 10.40
C SER A 99 28.99 -17.88 10.73
N LYS A 100 30.14 -18.51 10.47
CA LYS A 100 31.46 -17.90 10.71
C LYS A 100 31.57 -16.60 9.91
N GLY A 101 31.42 -15.47 10.60
CA GLY A 101 31.54 -14.13 10.01
C GLY A 101 30.32 -13.61 9.25
N SER A 102 29.13 -14.24 9.33
CA SER A 102 27.91 -13.70 8.72
C SER A 102 26.64 -14.11 9.48
N ILE A 103 25.57 -13.34 9.29
CA ILE A 103 24.25 -13.64 9.84
C ILE A 103 23.21 -13.65 8.72
N ARG A 104 22.39 -14.70 8.67
CA ARG A 104 21.28 -14.84 7.73
C ARG A 104 19.96 -14.67 8.46
N VAL A 105 19.08 -13.85 7.90
CA VAL A 105 17.77 -13.49 8.45
C VAL A 105 16.71 -13.69 7.36
N GLY A 106 15.98 -14.81 7.43
CA GLY A 106 15.17 -15.26 6.31
C GLY A 106 16.04 -15.47 5.07
N LYS A 107 15.71 -14.78 3.97
CA LYS A 107 16.50 -14.82 2.72
C LYS A 107 17.65 -13.82 2.65
N HIS A 108 17.75 -12.90 3.60
CA HIS A 108 18.75 -11.83 3.59
C HIS A 108 19.99 -12.27 4.34
N THR A 109 21.18 -11.98 3.82
CA THR A 109 22.46 -12.29 4.48
C THR A 109 23.26 -11.02 4.68
N VAL A 110 23.85 -10.88 5.87
CA VAL A 110 24.68 -9.74 6.23
C VAL A 110 26.05 -10.25 6.64
N GLN A 111 27.06 -9.78 5.92
CA GLN A 111 28.45 -10.06 6.25
C GLN A 111 28.85 -9.34 7.52
N ARG A 112 29.59 -10.04 8.37
CA ARG A 112 30.12 -9.54 9.65
C ARG A 112 29.01 -8.96 10.54
N GLY A 113 27.83 -9.55 10.40
CA GLY A 113 26.64 -9.18 11.13
C GLY A 113 26.47 -10.00 12.40
N PHE A 114 25.80 -9.42 13.38
CA PHE A 114 25.50 -10.04 14.66
C PHE A 114 24.18 -9.49 15.21
N ARG A 115 23.55 -10.24 16.12
CA ARG A 115 22.33 -9.82 16.82
C ARG A 115 22.72 -9.24 18.17
N GLN A 116 22.30 -8.00 18.44
CA GLN A 116 22.62 -7.29 19.68
C GLN A 116 21.36 -6.67 20.28
N ARG A 117 21.21 -6.79 21.60
CA ARG A 117 20.25 -6.00 22.38
C ARG A 117 20.94 -4.72 22.84
N LEU A 118 20.37 -3.57 22.50
CA LEU A 118 20.90 -2.27 22.87
C LEU A 118 20.46 -1.88 24.30
N ALA A 119 21.07 -0.82 24.85
CA ALA A 119 20.73 -0.30 26.17
C ALA A 119 19.25 0.10 26.31
N ASN A 120 18.61 0.53 25.21
CA ASN A 120 17.17 0.81 25.16
C ASN A 120 16.27 -0.45 25.13
N GLY A 121 16.85 -1.63 25.30
CA GLY A 121 16.14 -2.92 25.30
C GLY A 121 15.77 -3.47 23.92
N ARG A 122 15.94 -2.71 22.83
CA ARG A 122 15.60 -3.15 21.48
C ARG A 122 16.70 -4.06 20.91
N THR A 123 16.28 -5.14 20.27
CA THR A 123 17.20 -6.03 19.56
C THR A 123 17.29 -5.63 18.10
N HIS A 124 18.51 -5.56 17.58
CA HIS A 124 18.79 -5.26 16.18
C HIS A 124 19.75 -6.27 15.58
N ILE A 125 19.69 -6.39 14.25
CA ILE A 125 20.74 -7.02 13.46
C ILE A 125 21.68 -5.88 13.07
N MET A 126 22.92 -5.98 13.50
CA MET A 126 23.95 -4.97 13.28
C MET A 126 25.10 -5.59 12.52
N PHE A 127 25.96 -4.77 11.91
CA PHE A 127 27.16 -5.24 11.24
C PHE A 127 28.31 -4.27 11.46
N ARG A 128 29.53 -4.78 11.38
CA ARG A 128 30.75 -3.97 11.44
C ARG A 128 31.15 -3.58 10.03
N GLN A 129 31.23 -2.29 9.75
CA GLN A 129 31.89 -1.80 8.54
C GLN A 129 33.39 -2.08 8.68
N GLY A 130 34.12 -2.47 7.62
CA GLY A 130 35.60 -2.42 7.58
C GLY A 130 36.40 -3.01 8.77
N ARG A 131 37.65 -2.58 8.96
CA ARG A 131 38.54 -3.05 10.04
C ARG A 131 38.01 -2.67 11.46
N LYS A 132 38.64 -3.19 12.53
CA LYS A 132 38.18 -3.06 13.94
C LYS A 132 37.85 -1.63 14.42
N ARG A 133 38.33 -0.57 13.76
CA ARG A 133 38.09 0.85 14.10
C ARG A 133 36.86 1.50 13.46
N TYR A 134 36.17 0.82 12.54
CA TYR A 134 35.00 1.39 11.86
C TYR A 134 33.71 1.18 12.67
N GLY A 135 32.74 2.07 12.44
CA GLY A 135 31.47 2.11 13.15
C GLY A 135 30.61 0.84 12.97
N ILE A 136 29.71 0.63 13.93
CA ILE A 136 28.68 -0.40 13.90
C ILE A 136 27.39 0.25 13.39
N ASP A 137 26.78 -0.31 12.34
CA ASP A 137 25.47 0.16 11.85
C ASP A 137 24.43 -0.97 11.91
N VAL A 138 23.16 -0.58 11.88
CA VAL A 138 22.01 -1.47 11.80
C VAL A 138 21.85 -1.95 10.36
N ALA A 139 21.74 -3.26 10.17
CA ALA A 139 21.42 -3.84 8.88
C ALA A 139 20.01 -3.40 8.45
N LYS A 140 19.91 -2.86 7.24
CA LYS A 140 18.67 -2.33 6.66
C LYS A 140 18.33 -3.07 5.38
N VAL A 141 17.04 -3.19 5.13
CA VAL A 141 16.47 -3.76 3.91
C VAL A 141 15.92 -2.61 3.07
N PRO A 142 16.34 -2.49 1.80
CA PRO A 142 15.84 -1.43 0.92
C PRO A 142 14.35 -1.65 0.62
N LEU A 143 13.58 -0.58 0.72
CA LEU A 143 12.14 -0.57 0.43
C LEU A 143 11.73 0.50 -0.58
N SER A 144 12.60 1.48 -0.86
CA SER A 144 12.24 2.64 -1.66
C SER A 144 11.85 2.25 -3.08
N GLN A 145 12.71 1.51 -3.77
CA GLN A 145 12.49 1.01 -5.12
C GLN A 145 11.30 0.04 -5.21
N PRO A 146 11.23 -1.06 -4.42
CA PRO A 146 10.14 -2.03 -4.58
C PRO A 146 8.77 -1.42 -4.26
N LEU A 147 8.66 -0.51 -3.29
CA LEU A 147 7.42 0.22 -3.06
C LEU A 147 7.05 1.10 -4.26
N THR A 148 8.00 1.86 -4.80
CA THR A 148 7.74 2.76 -5.94
C THR A 148 7.25 1.95 -7.15
N GLN A 149 7.97 0.88 -7.51
CA GLN A 149 7.63 0.02 -8.64
C GLN A 149 6.27 -0.68 -8.44
N ALA A 150 5.99 -1.19 -7.24
CA ALA A 150 4.71 -1.86 -6.97
C ALA A 150 3.51 -0.90 -7.10
N PHE A 151 3.65 0.36 -6.65
CA PHE A 151 2.59 1.36 -6.80
C PHE A 151 2.43 1.80 -8.26
N GLU A 152 3.53 1.98 -9.01
CA GLU A 152 3.48 2.29 -10.43
C GLU A 152 2.80 1.18 -11.24
N GLN A 153 3.12 -0.08 -10.96
CA GLN A 153 2.52 -1.24 -11.62
C GLN A 153 1.00 -1.34 -11.36
N GLU A 154 0.57 -1.20 -10.10
CA GLU A 154 -0.86 -1.30 -9.75
C GLU A 154 -1.67 -0.14 -10.32
N LEU A 155 -1.09 1.05 -10.42
CA LEU A 155 -1.75 2.26 -10.92
C LEU A 155 -1.61 2.46 -12.43
N LYS A 156 -0.86 1.62 -13.16
CA LYS A 156 -0.71 1.74 -14.62
C LYS A 156 -2.03 1.72 -15.37
N LYS A 157 -3.01 0.92 -14.90
CA LYS A 157 -4.37 0.81 -15.46
C LYS A 157 -5.42 1.53 -14.62
N TYR A 158 -5.02 2.55 -13.87
CA TYR A 158 -5.92 3.30 -13.01
C TYR A 158 -7.21 3.81 -13.69
N PRO A 159 -7.19 4.44 -14.89
CA PRO A 159 -8.41 4.95 -15.49
C PRO A 159 -9.43 3.83 -15.79
N GLU A 160 -8.97 2.71 -16.34
CA GLU A 160 -9.80 1.53 -16.63
C GLU A 160 -10.40 0.95 -15.34
N GLN A 161 -9.59 0.82 -14.28
CA GLN A 161 -10.04 0.30 -12.99
C GLN A 161 -11.11 1.20 -12.35
N VAL A 162 -10.95 2.53 -12.44
CA VAL A 162 -11.93 3.49 -11.91
C VAL A 162 -13.22 3.44 -12.71
N GLN A 163 -13.16 3.35 -14.05
CA GLN A 163 -14.35 3.21 -14.89
C GLN A 163 -15.12 1.93 -14.56
N ALA A 164 -14.42 0.80 -14.45
CA ALA A 164 -15.04 -0.48 -14.09
C ALA A 164 -15.70 -0.45 -12.71
N GLU A 165 -15.01 0.09 -11.70
CA GLU A 165 -15.58 0.25 -10.36
C GLU A 165 -16.72 1.28 -10.35
N LEU A 166 -16.64 2.36 -11.12
CA LEU A 166 -17.72 3.34 -11.23
C LEU A 166 -18.98 2.72 -11.83
N ALA A 167 -18.86 1.98 -12.93
CA ALA A 167 -19.97 1.26 -13.54
C ALA A 167 -20.63 0.31 -12.52
N LYS A 168 -19.82 -0.44 -11.76
CA LYS A 168 -20.29 -1.31 -10.67
C LYS A 168 -21.02 -0.54 -9.56
N GLN A 169 -20.50 0.62 -9.16
CA GLN A 169 -21.13 1.47 -8.13
C GLN A 169 -22.44 2.12 -8.59
N LEU A 170 -22.58 2.38 -9.89
CA LEU A 170 -23.80 2.94 -10.48
C LEU A 170 -24.86 1.87 -10.70
N ALA A 171 -24.47 0.69 -11.21
CA ALA A 171 -25.38 -0.44 -11.40
C ALA A 171 -26.04 -0.91 -10.09
N GLY A 172 -25.37 -0.78 -8.96
CA GLY A 172 -25.97 -1.10 -7.64
C GLY A 172 -26.85 0.00 -7.04
N LYS A 173 -27.06 1.13 -7.73
CA LYS A 173 -27.82 2.30 -7.24
C LYS A 173 -28.91 2.78 -8.19
N LEU A 174 -28.92 2.27 -9.41
CA LEU A 174 -30.01 2.38 -10.37
C LEU A 174 -30.98 1.23 -10.13
#